data_AF-A0A1E7FW28-F1
#
_entry.id   AF-A0A1E7FW28-F1
#
_cell.length_a   1.000
_cell.length_b   1.000
_cell.length_c   1.000
_cell.angle_alpha   90.00
_cell.angle_beta   90.00
_cell.angle_gamma   90.00
#
_symmetry.space_group_name_H-M   'P 1'
#
loop_
_entity.id
_entity.type
_entity.pdbx_description
1 polymer ?
#
loop_
_entity_poly.entity_id
_entity_poly.type
_entity_poly.pdbx_seq_one_letter_code
_entity_poly.pdbx_strand_id
1 'polypeptide(L)'
;MMQLLLVFLTTFCIFCNCCCHGFVQQQQQQHVVSSSSTTTILRVIPSEIAVDAAADVARTQFFLWFFGSSGGLGVALSAFPRMYSKTRYIQSLKGSPSLGGVNLGLSPLCGYPEDLASKDVEKIINNKLTVSQLVEKFPIEGNFLSSKGYVTFQAFEQANSGANPLAIRLAATVALTSAKDGWFPSWSLENGILNIPNYWI
;
A
#
# COMPACT_ATOMS: atom_id res chain seq x y z
N MET A 1 -10.17 27.03 -5.74
CA MET A 1 -9.33 25.93 -5.18
C MET A 1 -7.83 26.24 -5.24
N MET A 2 -7.29 26.75 -6.35
CA MET A 2 -5.85 27.02 -6.50
C MET A 2 -5.27 28.06 -5.50
N GLN A 3 -6.00 29.13 -5.19
CA GLN A 3 -5.54 30.14 -4.21
C GLN A 3 -5.43 29.59 -2.78
N LEU A 4 -6.33 28.68 -2.38
CA LEU A 4 -6.29 28.07 -1.05
C LEU A 4 -5.05 27.17 -0.90
N LEU A 5 -4.71 26.43 -1.95
CA LEU A 5 -3.52 25.58 -1.97
C LEU A 5 -2.24 26.42 -1.84
N LEU A 6 -2.18 27.56 -2.55
CA LEU A 6 -1.02 28.45 -2.53
C LEU A 6 -0.79 29.07 -1.14
N VAL A 7 -1.86 29.52 -0.49
CA VAL A 7 -1.80 30.08 0.88
C VAL A 7 -1.39 29.00 1.87
N PHE A 8 -1.91 27.78 1.74
CA PHE A 8 -1.50 26.68 2.62
C PHE A 8 -0.01 26.35 2.47
N LEU A 9 0.49 26.33 1.23
CA LEU A 9 1.89 26.04 0.93
C LEU A 9 2.83 27.12 1.47
N THR A 10 2.49 28.41 1.30
CA THR A 10 3.32 29.51 1.83
C THR A 10 3.31 29.54 3.35
N THR A 11 2.16 29.33 3.99
CA THR A 11 2.05 29.32 5.45
C THR A 11 2.81 28.13 6.05
N PHE A 12 2.74 26.95 5.40
CA PHE A 12 3.50 25.77 5.82
C PHE A 12 5.02 25.95 5.68
N CYS A 13 5.48 26.58 4.58
CA CYS A 13 6.90 26.91 4.38
C CYS A 13 7.42 27.92 5.40
N ILE A 14 6.62 28.92 5.78
CA ILE A 14 6.98 29.91 6.81
C ILE A 14 7.06 29.22 8.17
N PHE A 15 6.07 28.38 8.52
CA PHE A 15 6.04 27.67 9.79
C PHE A 15 7.24 26.70 9.92
N CYS A 16 7.58 25.96 8.86
CA CYS A 16 8.78 25.10 8.85
C CYS A 16 10.08 25.90 9.05
N ASN A 17 10.24 27.05 8.38
CA ASN A 17 11.43 27.89 8.57
C ASN A 17 11.53 28.43 10.01
N CYS A 18 10.41 28.86 10.61
CA CYS A 18 10.39 29.33 12.00
C CYS A 18 10.75 28.22 13.00
N CYS A 19 10.26 26.99 12.80
CA CYS A 19 10.61 25.86 13.66
C CYS A 19 12.09 25.44 13.55
N CYS A 20 12.70 25.55 12.38
CA CYS A 20 14.12 25.24 12.16
C CYS A 20 15.06 26.27 12.83
N HIS A 21 14.66 27.54 12.90
CA HIS A 21 15.45 28.58 13.57
C HIS A 21 15.28 28.60 15.10
N GLY A 22 14.17 28.08 15.63
CA GLY A 22 13.93 28.02 17.07
C GLY A 22 14.80 27.02 17.84
N PHE A 23 15.40 26.03 17.16
CA PHE A 23 16.23 25.00 17.81
C PHE A 23 17.71 25.35 17.93
N VAL A 24 18.17 26.45 17.32
CA VAL A 24 19.53 26.96 17.51
C VAL A 24 19.46 28.19 18.41
N GLN A 25 19.17 27.97 19.69
CA GLN A 25 19.42 28.98 20.69
C GLN A 25 20.94 29.06 20.86
N GLN A 26 21.59 29.93 20.08
CA GLN A 26 22.97 30.32 20.29
C GLN A 26 23.04 30.93 21.69
N GLN A 27 23.48 30.13 22.66
CA GLN A 27 23.66 30.59 24.02
C GLN A 27 24.83 31.57 23.99
N GLN A 28 24.53 32.86 23.83
CA GLN A 28 25.51 33.91 24.07
C GLN A 28 25.98 33.74 25.52
N GLN A 29 27.26 33.42 25.69
CA GLN A 29 27.93 33.37 26.98
C GLN A 29 27.88 34.76 27.62
N GLN A 30 26.80 35.06 28.35
CA GLN A 30 26.79 36.16 29.28
C GLN A 30 27.53 35.73 30.53
N HIS A 31 28.73 36.28 30.68
CA HIS A 31 29.51 36.27 31.90
C HIS A 31 28.72 37.04 32.98
N VAL A 32 28.00 36.35 33.86
CA VAL A 32 27.42 36.96 35.08
C VAL A 32 27.71 36.09 36.30
N VAL A 33 28.14 36.82 37.32
CA VAL A 33 28.70 36.41 38.61
C VAL A 33 27.74 35.56 39.44
N SER A 34 28.34 34.57 40.11
CA SER A 34 27.84 33.64 41.12
C SER A 34 26.66 34.12 41.98
N SER A 35 25.59 33.31 42.07
CA SER A 35 25.10 32.78 43.35
C SER A 35 23.91 31.83 43.20
N SER A 36 23.91 30.82 44.07
CA SER A 36 22.85 29.89 44.46
C SER A 36 22.55 28.67 43.57
N SER A 37 22.71 27.52 44.20
CA SER A 37 22.79 26.17 43.66
C SER A 37 21.42 25.59 43.33
N THR A 38 21.21 25.28 42.05
CA THR A 38 20.35 24.18 41.62
C THR A 38 21.21 23.31 40.72
N THR A 39 21.49 22.07 41.12
CA THR A 39 22.25 21.08 40.35
C THR A 39 21.41 20.58 39.16
N THR A 40 21.20 21.44 38.18
CA THR A 40 21.00 21.02 36.79
C THR A 40 22.37 20.61 36.28
N ILE A 41 22.64 19.30 36.21
CA ILE A 41 23.80 18.79 35.48
C ILE A 41 23.56 19.15 34.01
N LEU A 42 24.06 20.30 33.59
CA LEU A 42 24.22 20.69 32.21
C LEU A 42 25.11 19.61 31.58
N ARG A 43 24.48 18.67 30.85
CA ARG A 43 25.20 17.83 29.90
C ARG A 43 25.66 18.73 28.77
N VAL A 44 26.72 19.50 29.03
CA VAL A 44 27.44 20.26 28.02
C VAL A 44 27.99 19.23 27.04
N ILE A 45 27.51 19.28 25.80
CA ILE A 45 28.04 18.45 24.73
C ILE A 45 29.52 18.83 24.60
N PRO A 46 30.46 17.85 24.66
CA PRO A 46 31.88 18.13 24.47
C PRO A 46 32.09 18.94 23.20
N SER A 47 32.92 19.99 23.26
CA SER A 47 33.19 20.88 22.12
C SER A 47 33.75 20.14 20.90
N GLU A 48 34.30 18.95 21.11
CA GLU A 48 34.77 18.00 20.10
C GLU A 48 33.64 17.39 19.24
N ILE A 49 32.42 17.33 19.77
CA ILE A 49 31.20 16.88 19.07
C ILE A 49 30.45 18.09 18.48
N ALA A 50 30.67 19.28 19.01
CA ALA A 50 30.13 20.55 18.50
C ALA A 50 30.93 21.09 17.28
N VAL A 51 31.62 20.21 16.55
CA VAL A 51 32.18 20.57 15.25
C VAL A 51 31.01 20.71 14.28
N ASP A 52 30.94 21.83 13.55
CA ASP A 52 29.84 22.20 12.64
C ASP A 52 29.38 21.05 11.72
N ALA A 53 30.28 20.13 11.37
CA ALA A 53 30.00 18.92 10.61
C ALA A 53 28.92 18.01 11.24
N ALA A 54 28.86 17.86 12.57
CA ALA A 54 27.85 17.04 13.23
C ALA A 54 26.45 17.67 13.15
N ALA A 55 26.38 19.01 13.23
CA ALA A 55 25.14 19.74 13.09
C ALA A 55 24.57 19.64 11.66
N ASP A 56 25.43 19.74 10.64
CA ASP A 56 25.01 19.63 9.25
C ASP A 56 24.59 18.21 8.85
N VAL A 57 25.26 17.19 9.38
CA VAL A 57 24.83 15.79 9.22
C VAL A 57 23.47 15.55 9.88
N ALA A 58 23.27 16.04 11.11
CA ALA A 58 21.99 15.90 11.82
C ALA A 58 20.84 16.59 11.07
N ARG A 59 21.06 17.79 10.52
CA ARG A 59 20.07 18.50 9.69
C ARG A 59 19.74 17.71 8.43
N THR A 60 20.76 17.18 7.74
CA THR A 60 20.57 16.39 6.52
C THR A 60 19.77 15.12 6.79
N GLN A 61 20.10 14.40 7.87
CA GLN A 61 19.34 13.22 8.29
C GLN A 61 17.90 13.58 8.66
N PHE A 62 17.70 14.67 9.42
CA PHE A 62 16.36 15.15 9.75
C PHE A 62 15.54 15.43 8.50
N PHE A 63 16.08 16.16 7.52
CA PHE A 63 15.35 16.48 6.30
C PHE A 63 15.04 15.24 5.46
N LEU A 64 15.99 14.29 5.35
CA LEU A 64 15.75 13.04 4.64
C LEU A 64 14.59 12.26 5.26
N TRP A 65 14.57 12.11 6.59
CA TRP A 65 13.50 11.40 7.29
C TRP A 65 12.19 12.17 7.28
N PHE A 66 12.21 13.49 7.51
CA PHE A 66 11.01 14.32 7.52
C PHE A 66 10.34 14.38 6.14
N PHE A 67 11.09 14.65 5.08
CA PHE A 67 10.54 14.69 3.73
C PHE A 67 10.25 13.30 3.17
N GLY A 68 11.08 12.30 3.47
CA GLY A 68 10.81 10.91 3.11
C GLY A 68 9.52 10.39 3.75
N SER A 69 9.33 10.64 5.06
CA SER A 69 8.11 10.21 5.77
C SER A 69 6.87 11.01 5.38
N SER A 70 6.98 12.32 5.20
CA SER A 70 5.84 13.15 4.74
C SER A 70 5.40 12.80 3.32
N GLY A 71 6.32 12.45 2.43
CA GLY A 71 5.99 11.87 1.12
C GLY A 71 5.20 10.56 1.24
N GLY A 72 5.64 9.66 2.12
CA GLY A 72 4.92 8.42 2.44
C GLY A 72 3.51 8.66 2.98
N LEU A 73 3.34 9.64 3.88
CA LEU A 73 2.03 10.03 4.40
C LEU A 73 1.10 10.55 3.30
N GLY A 74 1.61 11.36 2.36
CA GLY A 74 0.83 11.86 1.23
C GLY A 74 0.28 10.74 0.35
N VAL A 75 1.12 9.75 0.02
CA VAL A 75 0.69 8.56 -0.73
C VAL A 75 -0.35 7.77 0.07
N ALA A 76 -0.08 7.55 1.36
CA ALA A 76 -0.98 6.80 2.23
C ALA A 76 -2.37 7.45 2.33
N LEU A 77 -2.44 8.77 2.54
CA LEU A 77 -3.71 9.51 2.61
C LEU A 77 -4.50 9.43 1.30
N SER A 78 -3.83 9.35 0.15
CA SER A 78 -4.51 9.17 -1.14
C SER A 78 -4.96 7.72 -1.39
N ALA A 79 -4.21 6.74 -0.88
CA ALA A 79 -4.44 5.32 -1.10
C ALA A 79 -5.48 4.74 -0.12
N PHE A 80 -5.46 5.15 1.15
CA PHE A 80 -6.33 4.62 2.19
C PHE A 80 -7.83 4.70 1.87
N PRO A 81 -8.39 5.85 1.41
CA PRO A 81 -9.81 5.92 1.07
C PRO A 81 -10.18 4.97 -0.09
N ARG A 82 -9.28 4.80 -1.05
CA ARG A 82 -9.47 3.86 -2.17
C ARG A 82 -9.43 2.42 -1.68
N MET A 83 -8.50 2.07 -0.81
CA MET A 83 -8.44 0.74 -0.20
C MET A 83 -9.66 0.47 0.67
N TYR A 84 -10.04 1.42 1.53
CA TYR A 84 -11.19 1.30 2.42
C TYR A 84 -12.50 1.09 1.66
N SER A 85 -12.74 1.88 0.60
CA SER A 85 -13.92 1.69 -0.26
C SER A 85 -13.92 0.32 -0.95
N LYS A 86 -12.76 -0.17 -1.40
CA LYS A 86 -12.63 -1.53 -1.95
C LYS A 86 -12.87 -2.62 -0.90
N THR A 87 -12.40 -2.46 0.33
CA THR A 87 -12.67 -3.39 1.44
C THR A 87 -14.15 -3.41 1.79
N ARG A 88 -14.80 -2.25 1.88
CA ARG A 88 -16.24 -2.16 2.11
C ARG A 88 -17.04 -2.82 1.00
N TYR A 89 -16.62 -2.63 -0.26
CA TYR A 89 -17.23 -3.32 -1.40
C TYR A 89 -17.09 -4.84 -1.28
N ILE A 90 -15.90 -5.37 -0.95
CA ILE A 90 -15.71 -6.82 -0.74
C ILE A 90 -16.63 -7.33 0.38
N GLN A 91 -16.69 -6.62 1.50
CA GLN A 91 -17.55 -7.00 2.62
C GLN A 91 -19.03 -6.97 2.24
N SER A 92 -19.43 -6.11 1.29
CA SER A 92 -20.81 -6.07 0.78
C SER A 92 -21.17 -7.26 -0.11
N LEU A 93 -20.18 -8.02 -0.62
CA LEU A 93 -20.40 -9.25 -1.39
C LEU A 93 -20.67 -10.49 -0.51
N LYS A 94 -20.80 -10.29 0.80
CA LYS A 94 -21.16 -11.33 1.75
C LYS A 94 -22.54 -11.92 1.42
N GLY A 95 -22.69 -13.24 1.48
CA GLY A 95 -23.93 -13.94 1.13
C GLY A 95 -24.15 -14.12 -0.37
N SER A 96 -23.09 -13.99 -1.18
CA SER A 96 -23.17 -14.27 -2.61
C SER A 96 -23.58 -15.73 -2.87
N PRO A 97 -24.36 -16.01 -3.94
CA PRO A 97 -24.78 -17.37 -4.25
C PRO A 97 -23.56 -18.25 -4.51
N SER A 98 -23.44 -19.32 -3.73
CA SER A 98 -22.38 -20.33 -3.85
C SER A 98 -22.96 -21.62 -4.43
N LEU A 99 -22.18 -22.30 -5.27
CA LEU A 99 -22.49 -23.63 -5.78
C LEU A 99 -22.20 -24.74 -4.75
N GLY A 100 -21.72 -24.36 -3.56
CA GLY A 100 -21.36 -25.27 -2.47
C GLY A 100 -20.10 -26.08 -2.78
N GLY A 101 -19.71 -26.97 -1.86
CA GLY A 101 -18.51 -27.80 -2.01
C GLY A 101 -17.64 -27.78 -0.76
N VAL A 102 -16.38 -28.18 -0.94
CA VAL A 102 -15.38 -28.12 0.14
C VAL A 102 -14.96 -26.66 0.32
N ASN A 103 -15.00 -26.21 1.56
CA ASN A 103 -14.57 -24.87 1.95
C ASN A 103 -13.04 -24.77 1.91
N LEU A 104 -12.51 -23.70 1.32
CA LEU A 104 -11.07 -23.52 1.12
C LEU A 104 -10.32 -23.03 2.38
N GLY A 105 -11.01 -22.63 3.44
CA GLY A 105 -10.40 -22.17 4.70
C GLY A 105 -9.70 -20.81 4.58
N LEU A 106 -10.06 -19.99 3.59
CA LEU A 106 -9.36 -18.72 3.30
C LEU A 106 -9.84 -17.56 4.19
N SER A 107 -11.05 -17.68 4.73
CA SER A 107 -11.58 -16.71 5.69
C SER A 107 -11.14 -17.07 7.12
N PRO A 108 -10.64 -16.13 7.95
CA PRO A 108 -10.48 -14.69 7.69
C PRO A 108 -9.07 -14.26 7.24
N LEU A 109 -8.13 -15.20 7.07
CA LEU A 109 -6.71 -14.91 6.90
C LEU A 109 -6.40 -13.98 5.70
N CYS A 110 -7.19 -14.10 4.62
CA CYS A 110 -7.00 -13.30 3.41
C CYS A 110 -7.96 -12.09 3.28
N GLY A 111 -8.64 -11.70 4.35
CA GLY A 111 -9.56 -10.55 4.35
C GLY A 111 -10.88 -10.77 3.60
N TYR A 112 -11.22 -12.04 3.30
CA TYR A 112 -12.51 -12.41 2.72
C TYR A 112 -13.61 -12.51 3.81
N PRO A 113 -14.83 -12.02 3.52
CA PRO A 113 -15.91 -11.95 4.51
C PRO A 113 -16.54 -13.31 4.83
N GLU A 114 -16.42 -14.26 3.90
CA GLU A 114 -16.93 -15.64 3.99
C GLU A 114 -15.92 -16.57 3.31
N ASP A 115 -16.01 -17.86 3.64
CA ASP A 115 -15.16 -18.87 3.02
C ASP A 115 -15.65 -19.22 1.61
N LEU A 116 -14.71 -19.57 0.73
CA LEU A 116 -14.98 -19.85 -0.67
C LEU A 116 -15.12 -21.36 -0.89
N ALA A 117 -16.15 -21.76 -1.62
CA ALA A 117 -16.34 -23.15 -1.99
C ALA A 117 -15.50 -23.52 -3.23
N SER A 118 -14.92 -24.73 -3.23
CA SER A 118 -14.07 -25.21 -4.33
C SER A 118 -14.77 -25.21 -5.70
N LYS A 119 -16.06 -25.55 -5.76
CA LYS A 119 -16.82 -25.60 -7.02
C LYS A 119 -17.00 -24.23 -7.67
N ASP A 120 -17.08 -23.17 -6.87
CA ASP A 120 -17.18 -21.80 -7.39
C ASP A 120 -15.88 -21.42 -8.12
N VAL A 121 -14.74 -21.85 -7.59
CA VAL A 121 -13.42 -21.63 -8.20
C VAL A 121 -13.25 -22.52 -9.44
N GLU A 122 -13.64 -23.80 -9.37
CA GLU A 122 -13.60 -24.71 -10.51
C GLU A 122 -14.43 -24.21 -11.71
N LYS A 123 -15.60 -23.61 -11.47
CA LYS A 123 -16.41 -23.02 -12.54
C LYS A 123 -15.66 -21.93 -13.31
N ILE A 124 -14.85 -21.14 -12.61
CA ILE A 124 -14.06 -20.05 -13.20
C ILE A 124 -12.83 -20.61 -13.92
N ILE A 125 -12.14 -21.59 -13.31
CA ILE A 125 -10.98 -22.25 -13.92
C ILE A 125 -11.36 -22.99 -15.21
N ASN A 126 -12.53 -23.63 -15.22
CA ASN A 126 -13.04 -24.35 -16.38
C ASN A 126 -13.60 -23.44 -17.49
N ASN A 127 -13.48 -22.11 -17.36
CA ASN A 127 -13.83 -21.20 -18.44
C ASN A 127 -12.85 -21.41 -19.60
N LYS A 128 -13.37 -21.84 -20.75
CA LYS A 128 -12.59 -22.23 -21.94
C LYS A 128 -11.95 -21.04 -22.68
N LEU A 129 -12.22 -19.81 -22.25
CA LEU A 129 -11.67 -18.62 -22.90
C LEU A 129 -10.20 -18.44 -22.53
N THR A 130 -9.35 -18.36 -23.54
CA THR A 130 -7.95 -17.98 -23.34
C THR A 130 -7.84 -16.50 -23.01
N VAL A 131 -6.72 -16.10 -22.38
CA VAL A 131 -6.41 -14.70 -22.03
C VAL A 131 -6.52 -13.77 -23.25
N SER A 132 -6.00 -14.20 -24.41
CA SER A 132 -6.09 -13.40 -25.64
C SER A 132 -7.53 -13.21 -26.11
N GLN A 133 -8.36 -14.26 -26.03
CA GLN A 133 -9.77 -14.19 -26.38
C GLN A 133 -10.57 -13.33 -25.39
N LEU A 134 -10.17 -13.30 -24.11
CA LEU A 134 -10.74 -12.43 -23.09
C LEU A 134 -10.49 -10.96 -23.40
N VAL A 135 -9.26 -10.60 -23.76
CA VAL A 135 -8.90 -9.22 -24.12
C VAL A 135 -9.61 -8.77 -25.40
N GLU A 136 -9.70 -9.65 -26.40
CA GLU A 136 -10.35 -9.35 -27.67
C GLU A 136 -11.87 -9.18 -27.52
N LYS A 137 -12.52 -10.01 -26.70
CA LYS A 137 -13.99 -9.97 -26.52
C LYS A 137 -14.46 -8.90 -25.54
N PHE A 138 -13.66 -8.56 -24.54
CA PHE A 138 -14.02 -7.59 -23.50
C PHE A 138 -12.96 -6.48 -23.37
N PRO A 139 -12.76 -5.67 -24.42
CA PRO A 139 -11.83 -4.56 -24.35
C PRO A 139 -12.37 -3.49 -23.39
N ILE A 140 -11.54 -3.09 -22.42
CA ILE A 140 -11.85 -1.94 -21.57
C ILE A 140 -11.27 -0.69 -22.23
N GLU A 141 -12.14 0.14 -22.79
CA GLU A 141 -11.77 1.39 -23.44
C GLU A 141 -11.07 2.33 -22.45
N GLY A 142 -10.02 3.02 -22.92
CA GLY A 142 -9.28 3.99 -22.10
C GLY A 142 -8.30 3.39 -21.09
N ASN A 143 -8.13 2.06 -21.03
CA ASN A 143 -7.14 1.42 -20.15
C ASN A 143 -5.84 1.08 -20.89
N PHE A 144 -4.71 1.62 -20.40
CA PHE A 144 -3.38 1.37 -20.96
C PHE A 144 -2.96 -0.11 -20.91
N LEU A 145 -3.38 -0.86 -19.89
CA LEU A 145 -3.03 -2.27 -19.78
C LEU A 145 -3.80 -3.10 -20.81
N SER A 146 -5.09 -2.80 -20.98
CA SER A 146 -5.91 -3.44 -22.02
C SER A 146 -5.36 -3.17 -23.42
N SER A 147 -4.92 -1.94 -23.72
CA SER A 147 -4.33 -1.61 -25.03
C SER A 147 -2.99 -2.29 -25.30
N LYS A 148 -2.30 -2.76 -24.26
CA LYS A 148 -1.07 -3.56 -24.36
C LYS A 148 -1.32 -5.06 -24.37
N GLY A 149 -2.58 -5.51 -24.39
CA GLY A 149 -2.92 -6.93 -24.44
C GLY A 149 -2.99 -7.61 -23.07
N TYR A 150 -2.97 -6.85 -21.97
CA TYR A 150 -3.10 -7.42 -20.63
C TYR A 150 -4.57 -7.56 -20.22
N VAL A 151 -4.89 -8.66 -19.52
CA VAL A 151 -6.21 -8.84 -18.92
C VAL A 151 -6.34 -7.95 -17.68
N THR A 152 -7.40 -7.16 -17.65
CA THR A 152 -7.78 -6.37 -16.48
C THR A 152 -8.85 -7.10 -15.68
N PHE A 153 -8.93 -6.80 -14.37
CA PHE A 153 -9.93 -7.39 -13.50
C PHE A 153 -11.37 -7.20 -14.02
N GLN A 154 -11.67 -6.03 -14.57
CA GLN A 154 -13.00 -5.72 -15.12
C GLN A 154 -13.36 -6.60 -16.32
N ALA A 155 -12.41 -6.84 -17.24
CA ALA A 155 -12.63 -7.75 -18.36
C ALA A 155 -12.85 -9.19 -17.87
N PHE A 156 -12.09 -9.62 -16.86
CA PHE A 156 -12.24 -10.94 -16.25
C PHE A 156 -13.57 -11.12 -15.52
N GLU A 157 -14.05 -10.08 -14.84
CA GLU A 157 -15.36 -10.05 -14.18
C GLU A 157 -16.51 -10.12 -15.20
N GLN A 158 -16.45 -9.34 -16.29
CA GLN A 158 -17.46 -9.37 -17.34
C GLN A 158 -17.58 -10.74 -18.01
N ALA A 159 -16.45 -11.39 -18.27
CA ALA A 159 -16.41 -12.72 -18.87
C ALA A 159 -16.95 -13.83 -17.96
N ASN A 160 -17.05 -13.57 -16.66
CA ASN A 160 -17.55 -14.51 -15.66
C ASN A 160 -18.80 -13.96 -14.94
N SER A 161 -19.65 -13.21 -15.64
CA SER A 161 -20.81 -12.46 -15.11
C SER A 161 -21.95 -13.28 -14.45
N GLY A 162 -21.74 -14.57 -14.20
CA GLY A 162 -22.65 -15.45 -13.45
C GLY A 162 -21.94 -16.37 -12.46
N ALA A 163 -20.69 -16.08 -12.10
CA ALA A 163 -19.95 -16.76 -11.05
C ALA A 163 -19.94 -15.93 -9.76
N ASN A 164 -19.60 -16.57 -8.64
CA ASN A 164 -19.49 -15.88 -7.36
C ASN A 164 -18.40 -14.79 -7.45
N PRO A 165 -18.73 -13.52 -7.19
CA PRO A 165 -17.79 -12.40 -7.36
C PRO A 165 -16.57 -12.51 -6.43
N LEU A 166 -16.70 -13.15 -5.27
CA LEU A 166 -15.57 -13.42 -4.38
C LEU A 166 -14.60 -14.45 -5.00
N ALA A 167 -15.15 -15.47 -5.67
CA ALA A 167 -14.36 -16.49 -6.35
C ALA A 167 -13.66 -15.92 -7.59
N ILE A 168 -14.33 -15.05 -8.36
CA ILE A 168 -13.74 -14.32 -9.49
C ILE A 168 -12.54 -13.52 -9.03
N ARG A 169 -12.66 -12.83 -7.90
CA ARG A 169 -11.58 -12.05 -7.32
C ARG A 169 -10.40 -12.91 -6.89
N LEU A 170 -10.64 -14.02 -6.20
CA LEU A 170 -9.59 -14.97 -5.84
C LEU A 170 -8.86 -15.49 -7.08
N ALA A 171 -9.61 -15.96 -8.08
CA ALA A 171 -9.05 -16.48 -9.32
C ALA A 171 -8.22 -15.43 -10.06
N ALA A 172 -8.70 -14.18 -10.13
CA ALA A 172 -7.96 -13.08 -10.75
C ALA A 172 -6.67 -12.76 -9.98
N THR A 173 -6.71 -12.71 -8.64
CA THR A 173 -5.51 -12.46 -7.83
C THR A 173 -4.49 -13.57 -8.00
N VAL A 174 -4.90 -14.84 -7.93
CA VAL A 174 -3.99 -15.98 -8.13
C VAL A 174 -3.42 -15.97 -9.55
N ALA A 175 -4.26 -15.83 -10.59
CA ALA A 175 -3.81 -15.80 -11.98
C ALA A 175 -2.81 -14.67 -12.27
N LEU A 176 -3.06 -13.47 -11.73
CA LEU A 176 -2.15 -12.32 -11.87
C LEU A 176 -0.84 -12.50 -11.09
N THR A 177 -0.89 -13.20 -9.95
CA THR A 177 0.31 -13.49 -9.15
C THR A 177 1.17 -14.57 -9.80
N SER A 178 0.53 -15.62 -10.34
CA SER A 178 1.20 -16.71 -11.08
C SER A 178 1.76 -16.27 -12.43
N ALA A 179 1.26 -15.18 -13.03
CA ALA A 179 1.81 -14.62 -14.27
C ALA A 179 3.29 -14.19 -14.13
N LYS A 180 3.76 -13.93 -12.91
CA LYS A 180 5.18 -13.64 -12.62
C LYS A 180 6.11 -14.82 -12.90
N ASP A 181 5.62 -16.06 -12.82
CA ASP A 181 6.43 -17.29 -12.86
C ASP A 181 6.28 -18.08 -14.18
N GLY A 182 5.66 -17.48 -15.21
CA GLY A 182 5.31 -18.16 -16.47
C GLY A 182 3.90 -18.76 -16.43
N TRP A 183 3.08 -18.44 -17.43
CA TRP A 183 1.63 -18.59 -17.34
C TRP A 183 1.16 -20.05 -17.54
N PHE A 184 0.55 -20.60 -16.46
CA PHE A 184 -0.01 -21.95 -16.23
C PHE A 184 0.98 -23.14 -16.24
N PRO A 185 1.66 -23.45 -15.10
CA PRO A 185 1.97 -24.84 -14.82
C PRO A 185 0.64 -25.62 -14.69
N SER A 186 0.58 -26.88 -15.13
CA SER A 186 -0.65 -27.68 -15.15
C SER A 186 -1.29 -27.75 -13.76
N TRP A 187 -2.42 -27.04 -13.58
CA TRP A 187 -3.20 -27.12 -12.35
C TRP A 187 -3.89 -28.49 -12.28
N SER A 188 -3.37 -29.38 -11.44
CA SER A 188 -4.16 -30.45 -10.83
C SER A 188 -4.51 -30.06 -9.40
N LEU A 189 -5.75 -30.30 -8.98
CA LEU A 189 -6.20 -30.12 -7.59
C LEU A 189 -5.35 -30.93 -6.59
N GLU A 190 -4.62 -31.95 -7.08
CA GLU A 190 -3.70 -32.77 -6.29
C GLU A 190 -2.47 -32.01 -5.78
N ASN A 191 -2.07 -30.91 -6.42
CA ASN A 191 -0.86 -30.15 -6.05
C ASN A 191 -1.12 -28.99 -5.07
N GLY A 192 -2.37 -28.82 -4.63
CA GLY A 192 -2.77 -27.80 -3.66
C GLY A 192 -2.85 -26.39 -4.26
N ILE A 193 -4.03 -25.76 -4.12
CA ILE A 193 -4.29 -24.35 -4.46
C ILE A 193 -3.37 -23.37 -3.70
N LEU A 194 -2.68 -23.84 -2.65
CA LEU A 194 -1.83 -23.07 -1.74
C LEU A 194 -0.37 -23.53 -1.73
N ASN A 195 0.17 -24.05 -2.84
CA ASN A 195 1.62 -24.16 -2.95
C ASN A 195 2.21 -22.74 -3.17
N ILE A 196 2.15 -21.92 -2.14
CA ILE A 196 2.81 -20.61 -2.06
C ILE A 196 4.29 -20.95 -2.03
N PRO A 197 5.07 -20.61 -3.07
CA PRO A 197 6.50 -20.87 -3.05
C PRO A 197 7.14 -20.20 -1.84
N ASN A 198 8.05 -20.92 -1.17
CA ASN A 198 8.68 -20.62 0.13
C ASN A 198 9.39 -19.26 0.25
N TYR A 199 9.38 -18.39 -0.77
CA TYR A 199 10.00 -17.07 -0.73
C TYR A 199 9.12 -15.97 -0.08
N TRP A 200 7.95 -16.34 0.46
CA TRP A 200 7.05 -15.44 1.20
C TRP A 200 7.02 -15.69 2.72
N ILE A 201 7.93 -16.52 3.26
CA ILE A 201 8.22 -16.60 4.70
C ILE A 201 9.58 -15.96 4.95
#